data_AF-A0A926JM18-F1
#
_entry.id   AF-A0A926JM18-F1
#
_cell.length_a   1.000
_cell.length_b   1.000
_cell.length_c   1.000
_cell.angle_alpha   90.00
_cell.angle_beta   90.00
_cell.angle_gamma   90.00
#
_symmetry.space_group_name_H-M   'P 1'
#
loop_
_entity.id
_entity.type
_entity.pdbx_description
1 polymer ?
#
loop_
_entity_poly.entity_id
_entity_poly.type
_entity_poly.pdbx_seq_one_letter_code
_entity_poly.pdbx_strand_id
1 'polypeptide(L)'
;MPDGHPAHHAARTPKDHPETARDRRSEFTRWIQAQAESEAEKLSYVTYTKTNPETGEVYTGRSRGVGTPEEIVAGRDSGHHMNDKGFGPAVLDKFAEATKSVAERHSDPAYQAIRGREQQLIDFFGGAKSDGGISGNAIRGVAADNPLLGTFLNAATKMFGAP
;
A
#
# COMPACT_ATOMS: atom_id res chain seq x y z
N MET A 1 39.89 -52.22 -59.52
CA MET A 1 39.44 -51.82 -58.17
C MET A 1 39.62 -50.32 -58.05
N PRO A 2 38.53 -49.54 -58.15
CA PRO A 2 38.28 -48.53 -57.12
C PRO A 2 36.78 -48.31 -56.81
N ASP A 3 36.53 -47.37 -55.88
CA ASP A 3 35.29 -46.63 -55.54
C ASP A 3 34.32 -47.30 -54.54
N GLY A 4 33.76 -46.66 -53.49
CA GLY A 4 33.83 -45.29 -52.98
C GLY A 4 32.83 -45.09 -51.81
N HIS A 5 33.05 -44.00 -51.06
CA HIS A 5 32.12 -43.23 -50.18
C HIS A 5 31.70 -43.70 -48.76
N PRO A 6 31.51 -42.73 -47.82
CA PRO A 6 31.32 -42.97 -46.38
C PRO A 6 29.84 -42.93 -45.93
N ALA A 7 29.52 -43.65 -44.86
CA ALA A 7 28.19 -43.62 -44.23
C ALA A 7 28.13 -42.57 -43.11
N HIS A 8 27.21 -41.61 -43.27
CA HIS A 8 26.79 -40.64 -42.25
C HIS A 8 26.00 -41.33 -41.13
N HIS A 9 26.39 -41.10 -39.86
CA HIS A 9 25.58 -41.43 -38.69
C HIS A 9 24.65 -40.25 -38.36
N ALA A 10 23.34 -40.47 -38.48
CA ALA A 10 22.30 -39.50 -38.15
C ALA A 10 22.08 -39.36 -36.63
N ALA A 11 22.00 -38.12 -36.16
CA ALA A 11 21.57 -37.75 -34.82
C ALA A 11 20.07 -38.06 -34.62
N ARG A 12 19.71 -38.62 -33.46
CA ARG A 12 18.31 -38.80 -33.05
C ARG A 12 17.79 -37.51 -32.45
N THR A 13 16.74 -36.95 -33.04
CA THR A 13 15.95 -35.84 -32.49
C THR A 13 15.03 -36.33 -31.36
N PRO A 14 14.87 -35.57 -30.25
CA PRO A 14 13.80 -35.82 -29.28
C PRO A 14 12.42 -35.64 -29.92
N LYS A 15 11.46 -36.51 -29.56
CA LYS A 15 10.06 -36.39 -29.98
C LYS A 15 9.37 -35.28 -29.17
N ASP A 16 9.15 -34.14 -29.80
CA ASP A 16 8.31 -33.06 -29.28
C ASP A 16 6.85 -33.53 -29.13
N HIS A 17 6.33 -33.43 -27.92
CA HIS A 17 4.88 -33.42 -27.69
C HIS A 17 4.37 -32.01 -28.09
N PRO A 18 3.33 -31.89 -28.93
CA PRO A 18 2.85 -30.57 -29.32
C PRO A 18 2.01 -29.95 -28.20
N GLU A 19 2.57 -28.93 -27.52
CA GLU A 19 1.77 -27.97 -26.78
C GLU A 19 0.75 -27.32 -27.72
N THR A 20 -0.52 -27.41 -27.36
CA THR A 20 -1.62 -27.04 -28.24
C THR A 20 -1.73 -25.51 -28.38
N ALA A 21 -2.28 -25.02 -29.49
CA ALA A 21 -2.49 -23.58 -29.72
C ALA A 21 -3.36 -22.89 -28.64
N ARG A 22 -4.12 -23.67 -27.85
CA ARG A 22 -4.92 -23.20 -26.72
C ARG A 22 -4.05 -22.81 -25.52
N ASP A 23 -2.96 -23.54 -25.28
CA ASP A 23 -1.98 -23.21 -24.23
C ASP A 23 -1.25 -21.91 -24.56
N ARG A 24 -0.79 -21.74 -25.81
CA ARG A 24 -0.08 -20.51 -26.22
C ARG A 24 -0.93 -19.25 -26.09
N ARG A 25 -2.24 -19.35 -26.31
CA ARG A 25 -3.19 -18.23 -26.12
C ARG A 25 -3.42 -17.92 -24.65
N SER A 26 -3.44 -18.96 -23.80
CA SER A 26 -3.53 -18.83 -22.33
C SER A 26 -2.29 -18.16 -21.76
N GLU A 27 -1.09 -18.62 -22.16
CA GLU A 27 0.19 -18.06 -21.71
C GLU A 27 0.38 -16.62 -22.17
N PHE A 28 0.05 -16.30 -23.43
CA PHE A 28 0.10 -14.92 -23.92
C PHE A 28 -0.85 -13.98 -23.16
N THR A 29 -2.06 -14.45 -22.84
CA THR A 29 -3.02 -13.66 -22.05
C THR A 29 -2.51 -13.43 -20.62
N ARG A 30 -1.92 -14.45 -19.98
CA ARG A 30 -1.28 -14.31 -18.66
C ARG A 30 -0.11 -13.34 -18.68
N TRP A 31 0.70 -13.36 -19.73
CA TRP A 31 1.82 -12.42 -19.89
C TRP A 31 1.35 -10.98 -20.05
N ILE A 32 0.34 -10.73 -20.91
CA ILE A 32 -0.26 -9.40 -21.05
C ILE A 32 -0.86 -8.92 -19.72
N GLN A 33 -1.57 -9.80 -19.00
CA GLN A 33 -2.17 -9.49 -17.70
C GLN A 33 -1.08 -9.15 -16.66
N ALA A 34 -0.02 -9.96 -16.56
CA ALA A 34 1.07 -9.74 -15.63
C ALA A 34 1.86 -8.46 -15.94
N GLN A 35 2.03 -8.11 -17.23
CA GLN A 35 2.62 -6.85 -17.64
C GLN A 35 1.70 -5.66 -17.31
N ALA A 36 0.40 -5.77 -17.56
CA ALA A 36 -0.55 -4.72 -17.17
C ALA A 36 -0.60 -4.52 -15.64
N GLU A 37 -0.46 -5.60 -14.86
CA GLU A 37 -0.36 -5.55 -13.40
C GLU A 37 0.99 -5.01 -12.90
N SER A 38 2.10 -5.23 -13.63
CA SER A 38 3.40 -4.66 -13.28
C SER A 38 3.52 -3.18 -13.61
N GLU A 39 2.83 -2.73 -14.66
CA GLU A 39 2.81 -1.32 -15.10
C GLU A 39 1.73 -0.49 -14.40
N ALA A 40 0.74 -1.12 -13.77
CA ALA A 40 -0.24 -0.40 -12.97
C ALA A 40 0.44 0.14 -11.70
N GLU A 41 0.69 1.45 -11.67
CA GLU A 41 1.18 2.11 -10.48
C GLU A 41 0.24 1.82 -9.29
N LYS A 42 0.79 1.17 -8.26
CA LYS A 42 0.00 0.65 -7.15
C LYS A 42 -0.50 1.80 -6.27
N LEU A 43 -1.79 1.75 -5.95
CA LEU A 43 -2.37 2.59 -4.91
C LEU A 43 -1.73 2.25 -3.57
N SER A 44 -1.23 3.25 -2.86
CA SER A 44 -0.73 3.09 -1.48
C SER A 44 -1.56 3.91 -0.51
N TYR A 45 -1.66 3.43 0.72
CA TYR A 45 -2.22 4.12 1.86
C TYR A 45 -1.08 4.56 2.76
N VAL A 46 -1.12 5.78 3.31
CA VAL A 46 -0.07 6.34 4.15
C VAL A 46 -0.64 6.94 5.43
N THR A 47 0.13 6.89 6.51
CA THR A 47 -0.01 7.75 7.70
C THR A 47 1.13 8.75 7.75
N TYR A 48 0.86 9.92 8.31
CA TYR A 48 1.85 10.97 8.51
C TYR A 48 1.55 11.76 9.78
N THR A 49 2.57 12.44 10.29
CA THR A 49 2.44 13.37 11.41
C THR A 49 2.82 14.78 10.98
N LYS A 50 2.28 15.77 11.68
CA LYS A 50 2.68 17.17 11.62
C LYS A 50 2.88 17.65 13.05
N THR A 51 3.96 18.37 13.32
CA THR A 51 4.23 18.92 14.66
C THR A 51 4.06 20.42 14.63
N ASN A 52 3.31 20.97 15.58
CA ASN A 52 3.29 22.40 15.83
C ASN A 52 4.53 22.77 16.65
N PRO A 53 5.47 23.57 16.12
CA PRO A 53 6.71 23.89 16.82
C PRO A 53 6.51 24.84 18.01
N GLU A 54 5.40 25.56 18.08
CA GLU A 54 5.10 26.48 19.19
C GLU A 54 4.47 25.75 20.37
N THR A 55 3.53 24.83 20.10
CA THR A 55 2.77 24.13 21.15
C THR A 55 3.29 22.73 21.47
N GLY A 56 4.07 22.12 20.57
CA GLY A 56 4.47 20.73 20.64
C GLY A 56 3.36 19.73 20.30
N GLU A 57 2.16 20.20 19.95
CA GLU A 57 1.06 19.31 19.54
C GLU A 57 1.44 18.53 18.27
N VAL A 58 1.12 17.24 18.26
CA VAL A 58 1.30 16.37 17.09
C VAL A 58 -0.05 16.03 16.49
N TYR A 59 -0.26 16.43 15.24
CA TYR A 59 -1.39 16.02 14.42
C TYR A 59 -1.02 14.77 13.64
N THR A 60 -1.87 13.76 13.66
CA THR A 60 -1.76 12.58 12.80
C THR A 60 -2.81 12.64 11.71
N GLY A 61 -2.42 12.32 10.48
CA GLY A 61 -3.34 12.13 9.37
C GLY A 61 -3.03 10.87 8.58
N ARG A 62 -3.95 10.54 7.67
CA ARG A 62 -3.78 9.51 6.65
C ARG A 62 -4.10 10.04 5.25
N SER A 63 -3.52 9.42 4.23
CA SER A 63 -3.81 9.71 2.82
C SER A 63 -3.74 8.44 1.99
N ARG A 64 -4.06 8.57 0.70
CA ARG A 64 -3.84 7.54 -0.30
C ARG A 64 -3.50 8.18 -1.63
N GLY A 65 -2.77 7.48 -2.46
CA GLY A 65 -2.44 7.94 -3.80
C GLY A 65 -1.62 6.91 -4.54
N VAL A 66 -1.25 7.29 -5.75
CA VAL A 66 -0.39 6.54 -6.64
C VAL A 66 0.96 7.25 -6.69
N GLY A 67 2.06 6.51 -6.74
CA GLY A 67 3.42 7.04 -6.61
C GLY A 67 4.08 6.64 -5.29
N THR A 68 5.20 7.27 -4.96
CA THR A 68 5.93 7.00 -3.71
C THR A 68 5.15 7.49 -2.49
N PRO A 69 5.31 6.84 -1.31
CA PRO A 69 4.69 7.31 -0.08
C PRO A 69 4.97 8.79 0.24
N GLU A 70 6.19 9.25 -0.02
CA GLU A 70 6.62 10.62 0.17
C GLU A 70 5.89 11.60 -0.74
N GLU A 71 5.71 11.27 -2.03
CA GLU A 71 4.94 12.08 -2.97
C GLU A 71 3.47 12.18 -2.56
N ILE A 72 2.88 11.08 -2.07
CA ILE A 72 1.50 11.05 -1.57
C ILE A 72 1.36 12.00 -0.36
N VAL A 73 2.32 11.98 0.57
CA VAL A 73 2.34 12.87 1.74
C VAL A 73 2.54 14.32 1.30
N ALA A 74 3.52 14.60 0.45
CA ALA A 74 3.80 15.95 -0.05
C ALA A 74 2.59 16.55 -0.80
N GLY A 75 1.94 15.76 -1.65
CA GLY A 75 0.72 16.16 -2.34
C GLY A 75 -0.41 16.49 -1.38
N ARG A 76 -0.61 15.68 -0.33
CA ARG A 76 -1.59 15.96 0.72
C ARG A 76 -1.25 17.20 1.54
N ASP A 77 0.04 17.46 1.76
CA ASP A 77 0.53 18.56 2.60
C ASP A 77 0.34 19.94 1.97
N SER A 78 0.48 20.03 0.64
CA SER A 78 0.47 21.28 -0.12
C SER A 78 -0.73 22.22 0.13
N GLY A 79 -1.90 21.66 0.46
CA GLY A 79 -3.13 22.41 0.78
C GLY A 79 -3.74 22.02 2.12
N HIS A 80 -2.93 21.51 3.06
CA HIS A 80 -3.45 20.98 4.31
C HIS A 80 -3.82 22.11 5.29
N HIS A 81 -5.09 22.16 5.71
CA HIS A 81 -5.62 23.17 6.65
C HIS A 81 -4.91 23.28 8.01
N MET A 82 -4.04 22.34 8.36
CA MET A 82 -3.23 22.43 9.59
C MET A 82 -2.01 23.35 9.41
N ASN A 83 -1.60 23.62 8.17
CA ASN A 83 -0.53 24.59 7.87
C ASN A 83 -0.93 25.98 8.37
N ASP A 84 -2.19 26.38 8.11
CA ASP A 84 -2.75 27.66 8.58
C ASP A 84 -2.90 27.73 10.12
N LYS A 85 -2.77 26.59 10.81
CA LYS A 85 -2.79 26.49 12.28
C LYS A 85 -1.39 26.42 12.88
N GLY A 86 -0.36 26.72 12.10
CA GLY A 86 1.05 26.73 12.55
C GLY A 86 1.70 25.36 12.65
N PHE A 87 1.09 24.28 12.14
CA PHE A 87 1.75 22.99 12.10
C PHE A 87 2.80 22.95 10.98
N GLY A 88 3.97 22.39 11.29
CA GLY A 88 5.07 22.19 10.34
C GLY A 88 4.75 21.15 9.26
N PRO A 89 5.71 20.85 8.36
CA PRO A 89 5.50 19.97 7.22
C PRO A 89 5.06 18.56 7.64
N ALA A 90 4.31 17.90 6.76
CA ALA A 90 3.93 16.50 6.99
C ALA A 90 5.12 15.55 6.81
N VAL A 91 5.31 14.68 7.81
CA VAL A 91 6.37 13.66 7.82
C VAL A 91 5.71 12.28 7.76
N LEU A 92 6.13 11.47 6.79
CA LEU A 92 5.64 10.11 6.61
C LEU A 92 5.93 9.26 7.87
N ASP A 93 4.93 8.50 8.33
CA ASP A 93 5.07 7.51 9.41
C ASP A 93 5.16 6.08 8.85
N LYS A 94 4.08 5.60 8.23
CA LYS A 94 3.98 4.26 7.64
C LYS A 94 3.22 4.30 6.34
N PHE A 95 3.40 3.27 5.53
CA PHE A 95 2.60 3.02 4.34
C PHE A 95 2.27 1.54 4.18
N ALA A 96 1.22 1.26 3.41
CA ALA A 96 0.89 -0.07 2.94
C ALA A 96 0.33 0.00 1.52
N GLU A 97 0.84 -0.85 0.63
CA GLU A 97 0.29 -1.02 -0.72
C GLU A 97 -1.12 -1.62 -0.63
N ALA A 98 -2.04 -1.08 -1.43
CA ALA A 98 -3.39 -1.62 -1.54
C ALA A 98 -3.36 -3.02 -2.16
N THR A 99 -4.14 -3.93 -1.57
CA THR A 99 -4.30 -5.29 -2.10
C THR A 99 -5.63 -5.47 -2.83
N LYS A 100 -6.49 -4.44 -2.78
CA LYS A 100 -7.79 -4.44 -3.42
C LYS A 100 -8.05 -3.14 -4.19
N SER A 101 -9.06 -3.21 -5.05
CA SER A 101 -9.56 -2.04 -5.76
C SER A 101 -10.07 -0.97 -4.81
N VAL A 102 -10.12 0.29 -5.29
CA VAL A 102 -10.70 1.41 -4.55
C VAL A 102 -12.15 1.15 -4.12
N ALA A 103 -12.91 0.40 -4.92
CA ALA A 103 -14.30 0.05 -4.64
C ALA A 103 -14.42 -0.90 -3.43
N GLU A 104 -13.44 -1.78 -3.25
CA GLU A 104 -13.44 -2.81 -2.20
C GLU A 104 -12.57 -2.46 -0.99
N ARG A 105 -11.99 -1.25 -0.98
CA ARG A 105 -11.01 -0.79 0.00
C ARG A 105 -11.38 -1.03 1.47
N HIS A 106 -12.67 -0.99 1.82
CA HIS A 106 -13.10 -1.19 3.20
C HIS A 106 -12.82 -2.61 3.71
N SER A 107 -12.67 -3.57 2.80
CA SER A 107 -12.25 -4.95 3.06
C SER A 107 -10.76 -5.21 2.80
N ASP A 108 -10.00 -4.18 2.43
CA ASP A 108 -8.56 -4.29 2.17
C ASP A 108 -7.79 -4.25 3.51
N PRO A 109 -6.96 -5.28 3.82
CA PRO A 109 -6.13 -5.28 5.01
C PRO A 109 -5.21 -4.06 5.13
N ALA A 110 -4.70 -3.53 4.01
CA ALA A 110 -3.84 -2.33 4.01
C ALA A 110 -4.61 -1.09 4.45
N TYR A 111 -5.84 -0.91 3.95
CA TYR A 111 -6.72 0.16 4.36
C TYR A 111 -7.08 0.06 5.85
N GLN A 112 -7.41 -1.15 6.32
CA GLN A 112 -7.76 -1.40 7.72
C GLN A 112 -6.59 -1.08 8.65
N ALA A 113 -5.37 -1.52 8.29
CA ALA A 113 -4.16 -1.25 9.06
C ALA A 113 -3.84 0.25 9.13
N ILE A 114 -3.95 0.99 8.03
CA ILE A 114 -3.69 2.44 8.02
C ILE A 114 -4.74 3.22 8.82
N ARG A 115 -6.02 2.83 8.79
CA ARG A 115 -7.03 3.42 9.68
C ARG A 115 -6.72 3.19 11.16
N GLY A 116 -6.27 1.99 11.50
CA GLY A 116 -5.88 1.66 12.87
C GLY A 116 -4.61 2.40 13.31
N ARG A 117 -3.62 2.51 12.42
CA ARG A 117 -2.36 3.20 12.70
C ARG A 117 -2.57 4.68 13.01
N GLU A 118 -3.46 5.34 12.26
CA GLU A 118 -3.83 6.73 12.57
C GLU A 118 -4.45 6.84 13.98
N GLN A 119 -5.36 5.93 14.35
CA GLN A 119 -5.94 5.96 15.69
C GLN A 119 -4.91 5.66 16.79
N GLN A 120 -4.02 4.70 16.59
CA GLN A 120 -2.93 4.38 17.52
C GLN A 120 -2.03 5.58 17.78
N LEU A 121 -1.67 6.33 16.73
CA LEU A 121 -0.84 7.52 16.86
C LEU A 121 -1.59 8.66 17.56
N ILE A 122 -2.87 8.87 17.24
CA ILE A 122 -3.71 9.84 17.96
C ILE A 122 -3.72 9.52 19.45
N ASP A 123 -3.93 8.25 19.82
CA ASP A 123 -3.93 7.81 21.21
C ASP A 123 -2.53 7.95 21.85
N PHE A 124 -1.47 7.59 21.13
CA PHE A 124 -0.07 7.72 21.57
C PHE A 124 0.33 9.16 21.86
N PHE A 125 -0.10 10.11 21.03
CA PHE A 125 0.15 11.55 21.22
C PHE A 125 -0.84 12.22 22.18
N GLY A 126 -1.50 11.44 23.04
CA GLY A 126 -2.33 11.96 24.13
C GLY A 126 -3.82 12.09 23.81
N GLY A 127 -4.30 11.42 22.75
CA GLY A 127 -5.72 11.29 22.42
C GLY A 127 -6.31 12.50 21.69
N ALA A 128 -7.50 12.30 21.10
CA ALA A 128 -8.22 13.35 20.39
C ALA A 128 -8.83 14.39 21.37
N LYS A 129 -8.90 15.66 20.94
CA LYS A 129 -9.48 16.75 21.76
C LYS A 129 -10.95 16.52 22.11
N SER A 130 -11.72 15.86 21.24
CA SER A 130 -13.11 15.46 21.52
C SER A 130 -13.27 14.57 22.75
N ASP A 131 -12.19 13.86 23.12
CA ASP A 131 -12.17 12.91 24.23
C ASP A 131 -11.41 13.49 25.44
N GLY A 132 -11.11 14.79 25.42
CA GLY A 132 -10.29 15.46 26.42
C GLY A 132 -8.78 15.29 26.24
N GLY A 133 -8.34 14.78 25.08
CA GLY A 133 -6.92 14.57 24.75
C GLY A 133 -6.17 15.82 24.30
N ILE A 134 -4.86 15.67 24.14
CA ILE A 134 -3.91 16.77 23.85
C ILE A 134 -3.22 16.67 22.49
N SER A 135 -3.53 15.65 21.68
CA SER A 135 -3.00 15.60 20.31
C SER A 135 -3.51 16.78 19.48
N GLY A 136 -2.87 17.03 18.34
CA GLY A 136 -3.34 18.01 17.37
C GLY A 136 -4.67 17.65 16.70
N ASN A 137 -5.20 16.44 16.95
CA ASN A 137 -6.43 15.95 16.34
C ASN A 137 -7.66 16.37 17.13
N ALA A 138 -8.56 17.13 16.50
CA ALA A 138 -9.83 17.53 17.10
C ALA A 138 -10.74 16.33 17.41
N ILE A 139 -10.68 15.29 16.58
CA ILE A 139 -11.50 14.08 16.65
C ILE A 139 -10.66 12.83 16.46
N ARG A 140 -11.21 11.69 16.86
CA ARG A 140 -10.64 10.36 16.62
C ARG A 140 -10.51 10.03 15.12
N GLY A 141 -9.52 9.22 14.75
CA GLY A 141 -9.38 8.64 13.40
C GLY A 141 -10.37 7.49 13.14
N VAL A 142 -10.78 6.82 14.22
CA VAL A 142 -11.88 5.85 14.30
C VAL A 142 -12.74 6.15 15.53
N ALA A 143 -14.03 6.35 15.32
CA ALA A 143 -14.99 6.63 16.41
C ALA A 143 -14.94 5.54 17.49
N ALA A 144 -15.09 5.95 18.75
CA ALA A 144 -14.97 5.06 19.90
C ALA A 144 -16.03 3.95 19.93
N ASP A 145 -17.22 4.26 19.42
CA ASP A 145 -18.37 3.35 19.30
C ASP A 145 -18.41 2.60 17.96
N ASN A 146 -17.39 2.76 17.10
CA ASN A 146 -17.33 2.02 15.85
C ASN A 146 -17.14 0.52 16.15
N PRO A 147 -18.05 -0.37 15.69
CA PRO A 147 -17.95 -1.80 15.98
C PRO A 147 -16.69 -2.46 15.39
N LEU A 148 -16.04 -1.81 14.40
CA LEU A 148 -14.81 -2.26 13.77
C LEU A 148 -13.55 -1.64 14.38
N LEU A 149 -13.64 -0.86 15.46
CA LEU A 149 -12.49 -0.24 16.11
C LEU A 149 -11.40 -1.27 16.42
N GLY A 150 -11.78 -2.37 17.09
CA GLY A 150 -10.86 -3.46 17.39
C GLY A 150 -10.23 -4.09 16.13
N THR A 151 -10.99 -4.22 15.04
CA THR A 151 -10.47 -4.73 13.76
C THR A 151 -9.38 -3.84 13.21
N PHE A 152 -9.58 -2.52 13.19
CA PHE A 152 -8.58 -1.58 12.68
C PHE A 152 -7.33 -1.57 13.57
N LEU A 153 -7.49 -1.47 14.90
CA LEU A 153 -6.36 -1.47 15.84
C LEU A 153 -5.54 -2.76 15.74
N ASN A 154 -6.19 -3.91 15.66
CA ASN A 154 -5.50 -5.20 15.51
C ASN A 154 -4.79 -5.32 14.16
N ALA A 155 -5.40 -4.84 13.08
CA ALA A 155 -4.77 -4.84 11.75
C ALA A 155 -3.50 -3.97 11.75
N ALA A 156 -3.56 -2.79 12.40
CA ALA A 156 -2.41 -1.91 12.54
C ALA A 156 -1.29 -2.54 13.35
N THR A 157 -1.59 -3.08 14.53
CA THR A 157 -0.60 -3.78 15.37
C THR A 157 0.02 -4.96 14.64
N LYS A 158 -0.78 -5.75 13.93
CA LYS A 158 -0.28 -6.91 13.17
C LYS A 158 0.68 -6.50 12.06
N MET A 159 0.40 -5.37 11.38
CA MET A 159 1.19 -4.93 10.23
C MET A 159 2.42 -4.11 10.61
N PHE A 160 2.30 -3.24 11.62
CA PHE A 160 3.30 -2.21 11.93
C PHE A 160 3.87 -2.31 13.35
N GLY A 161 3.28 -3.14 14.22
CA GLY A 161 3.62 -3.17 15.64
C GLY A 161 2.92 -2.07 16.44
N ALA A 162 3.36 -1.88 17.69
CA ALA A 162 2.90 -0.80 18.56
C ALA A 162 3.37 0.58 18.03
N PRO A 163 2.64 1.67 18.34
CA PRO A 163 3.07 3.05 18.07
C PRO A 163 4.38 3.42 18.76
#